data_AF-A0A0D1A5B1-F1
#
_entry.id   AF-A0A0D1A5B1-F1
#
_cell.length_a   1.000
_cell.length_b   1.000
_cell.length_c   1.000
_cell.angle_alpha   90.00
_cell.angle_beta   90.00
_cell.angle_gamma   90.00
#
_symmetry.space_group_name_H-M   'P 1'
#
loop_
_entity.id
_entity.type
_entity.pdbx_description
1 polymer ?
#
loop_
_entity_poly.entity_id
_entity_poly.type
_entity_poly.pdbx_seq_one_letter_code
_entity_poly.pdbx_strand_id
1 'polypeptide(L)'
;MSLRTSHVVYNNQTVDWDIETIFDATKFDQLLGITYSVSAKFIQTYLEKFNHTKLVVGINNDAVQNAANSEINKATFKEAMAQVLKSSSTKLFDNLDEKSRDKVINHTMELQVPSIGYEIHSKFYLLKNSKTGATRTIVGSANLSQAAFDNSINQFEEILIFDDSPLYDILMTQFEDNIAPILTDYFPRELFKVV
;
A
#
# COMPACT_ATOMS: atom_id res chain seq x y z
N MET A 1 -13.81 -26.04 -14.95
CA MET A 1 -13.39 -24.63 -14.79
C MET A 1 -12.47 -24.57 -13.59
N SER A 2 -11.29 -23.97 -13.72
CA SER A 2 -10.45 -23.66 -12.55
C SER A 2 -11.10 -22.53 -11.76
N LEU A 3 -11.12 -22.65 -10.43
CA LEU A 3 -11.55 -21.57 -9.54
C LEU A 3 -10.58 -20.40 -9.72
N ARG A 4 -11.12 -19.18 -9.83
CA ARG A 4 -10.34 -17.94 -9.80
C ARG A 4 -10.69 -17.22 -8.51
N THR A 5 -9.70 -17.01 -7.65
CA THR A 5 -9.86 -16.30 -6.40
C THR A 5 -9.48 -14.84 -6.56
N SER A 6 -8.60 -14.49 -7.51
CA SER A 6 -8.39 -13.12 -7.93
C SER A 6 -9.27 -12.77 -9.14
N HIS A 7 -10.22 -11.87 -8.95
CA HIS A 7 -11.12 -11.38 -9.99
C HIS A 7 -10.74 -9.96 -10.41
N VAL A 8 -10.27 -9.83 -11.65
CA VAL A 8 -9.82 -8.55 -12.21
C VAL A 8 -10.83 -8.05 -13.25
N VAL A 9 -11.32 -6.83 -13.05
CA VAL A 9 -12.23 -6.14 -13.94
C VAL A 9 -11.56 -4.87 -14.44
N TYR A 10 -11.36 -4.77 -15.76
CA TYR A 10 -10.87 -3.55 -16.42
C TYR A 10 -11.99 -2.92 -17.25
N ASN A 11 -12.35 -1.67 -16.94
CA ASN A 11 -13.39 -0.93 -17.66
C ASN A 11 -14.69 -1.76 -17.91
N ASN A 12 -15.19 -2.38 -16.84
CA ASN A 12 -16.39 -3.23 -16.82
C ASN A 12 -16.28 -4.56 -17.58
N GLN A 13 -15.07 -5.00 -17.90
CA GLN A 13 -14.82 -6.31 -18.51
C GLN A 13 -13.88 -7.14 -17.64
N THR A 14 -14.22 -8.40 -17.40
CA THR A 14 -13.31 -9.34 -16.73
C THR A 14 -12.10 -9.59 -17.63
N VAL A 15 -10.90 -9.47 -17.05
CA VAL A 15 -9.61 -9.69 -17.72
C VAL A 15 -8.75 -10.67 -16.92
N ASP A 16 -7.73 -11.22 -17.57
CA ASP A 16 -6.75 -12.14 -16.97
C ASP A 16 -5.38 -11.47 -16.89
N TRP A 17 -5.30 -10.38 -16.13
CA TRP A 17 -4.07 -9.59 -16.00
C TRP A 17 -3.21 -10.10 -14.85
N ASP A 18 -1.90 -10.19 -15.09
CA ASP A 18 -0.91 -10.38 -14.05
C ASP A 18 -0.64 -9.08 -13.29
N ILE A 19 0.13 -9.19 -12.19
CA ILE A 19 0.43 -8.07 -11.30
C ILE A 19 1.22 -7.00 -12.06
N GLU A 20 2.12 -7.40 -12.95
CA GLU A 20 2.91 -6.51 -13.80
C GLU A 20 2.04 -5.67 -14.73
N THR A 21 0.98 -6.25 -15.29
CA THR A 21 0.03 -5.52 -16.15
C THR A 21 -0.85 -4.60 -15.32
N ILE A 22 -1.25 -5.00 -14.11
CA ILE A 22 -2.04 -4.18 -13.18
C ILE A 22 -1.22 -2.96 -12.75
N PHE A 23 0.01 -3.19 -12.26
CA PHE A 23 0.97 -2.20 -11.79
C PHE A 23 2.06 -1.91 -12.84
N ASP A 24 1.64 -1.54 -14.05
CA ASP A 24 2.51 -1.35 -15.20
C ASP A 24 3.41 -0.11 -15.07
N ALA A 25 4.60 -0.32 -14.52
CA ALA A 25 5.63 0.71 -14.36
C ALA A 25 6.27 1.18 -15.69
N THR A 26 5.98 0.51 -16.81
CA THR A 26 6.43 0.96 -18.13
C THR A 26 5.48 2.01 -18.72
N LYS A 27 4.19 1.93 -18.37
CA LYS A 27 3.15 2.91 -18.72
C LYS A 27 3.05 4.04 -17.71
N PHE A 28 3.24 3.79 -16.41
CA PHE A 28 3.09 4.78 -15.34
C PHE A 28 4.38 4.87 -14.52
N ASP A 29 4.86 6.08 -14.25
CA ASP A 29 6.09 6.28 -13.48
C ASP A 29 5.85 6.64 -12.01
N GLN A 30 4.61 6.94 -11.63
CA GLN A 30 4.24 7.32 -10.26
C GLN A 30 3.15 6.40 -9.71
N LEU A 31 3.26 6.06 -8.43
CA LEU A 31 2.28 5.28 -7.67
C LEU A 31 1.98 5.97 -6.34
N LEU A 32 0.70 6.18 -6.06
CA LEU A 32 0.15 6.39 -4.72
C LEU A 32 -0.69 5.17 -4.37
N GLY A 33 -0.33 4.44 -3.32
CA GLY A 33 -1.06 3.26 -2.87
C GLY A 33 -1.55 3.39 -1.44
N ILE A 34 -2.79 3.01 -1.19
CA ILE A 34 -3.35 2.82 0.15
C ILE A 34 -3.70 1.36 0.30
N THR A 35 -3.13 0.70 1.29
CA THR A 35 -3.31 -0.74 1.54
C THR A 35 -3.33 -1.02 3.03
N TYR A 36 -3.97 -2.11 3.43
CA TYR A 36 -3.90 -2.54 4.83
C TYR A 36 -2.56 -3.19 5.16
N SER A 37 -1.92 -3.85 4.20
CA SER A 37 -0.60 -4.45 4.39
C SER A 37 0.22 -4.48 3.09
N VAL A 38 1.54 -4.57 3.24
CA VAL A 38 2.50 -4.73 2.14
C VAL A 38 3.66 -5.62 2.57
N SER A 39 4.22 -6.41 1.64
CA SER A 39 5.42 -7.23 1.89
C SER A 39 6.65 -6.65 1.18
N ALA A 40 7.85 -6.88 1.76
CA ALA A 40 9.13 -6.49 1.15
C ALA A 40 9.28 -7.08 -0.26
N LYS A 41 8.88 -8.35 -0.44
CA LYS A 41 8.97 -9.04 -1.73
C LYS A 41 8.08 -8.38 -2.78
N PHE A 42 6.88 -7.94 -2.42
CA PHE A 42 5.98 -7.25 -3.34
C PHE A 42 6.57 -5.89 -3.77
N ILE A 43 7.12 -5.14 -2.81
CA ILE A 43 7.82 -3.87 -3.08
C ILE A 43 8.94 -4.08 -4.11
N GLN A 44 9.87 -4.98 -3.82
CA GLN A 44 11.05 -5.23 -4.68
C GLN A 44 10.67 -5.75 -6.07
N THR A 45 9.60 -6.56 -6.16
CA THR A 45 9.22 -7.20 -7.44
C THR A 45 8.41 -6.26 -8.34
N TYR A 46 7.55 -5.43 -7.76
CA TYR A 46 6.54 -4.66 -8.51
C TYR A 46 6.69 -3.15 -8.34
N LEU A 47 6.85 -2.68 -7.11
CA LEU A 47 6.74 -1.24 -6.80
C LEU A 47 8.07 -0.49 -6.96
N GLU A 48 9.19 -1.18 -6.78
CA GLU A 48 10.52 -0.60 -7.00
C GLU A 48 10.76 -0.20 -8.46
N LYS A 49 9.91 -0.62 -9.40
CA LYS A 49 10.02 -0.24 -10.81
C LYS A 49 9.54 1.18 -11.10
N PHE A 50 8.70 1.77 -10.23
CA PHE A 50 8.22 3.14 -10.38
C PHE A 50 9.31 4.17 -10.02
N ASN A 51 9.26 5.34 -10.66
CA ASN A 51 10.18 6.44 -10.33
C ASN A 51 9.85 7.06 -8.98
N HIS A 52 8.55 7.20 -8.67
CA HIS A 52 8.09 7.70 -7.38
C HIS A 52 6.97 6.80 -6.84
N THR A 53 7.05 6.45 -5.57
CA THR A 53 6.06 5.62 -4.89
C THR A 53 5.74 6.21 -3.52
N LYS A 54 4.47 6.46 -3.24
CA LYS A 54 3.96 6.77 -1.91
C LYS A 54 3.00 5.68 -1.49
N LEU A 55 3.26 5.04 -0.36
CA LEU A 55 2.41 4.00 0.20
C LEU A 55 1.92 4.40 1.58
N VAL A 56 0.61 4.34 1.77
CA VAL A 56 -0.03 4.38 3.07
C VAL A 56 -0.35 2.94 3.45
N VAL A 57 0.27 2.46 4.53
CA VAL A 57 0.11 1.09 5.02
C VAL A 57 -0.71 1.12 6.30
N GLY A 58 -1.71 0.25 6.41
CA GLY A 58 -2.38 -0.01 7.67
C GLY A 58 -1.45 -0.68 8.69
N ILE A 59 -1.65 -0.42 9.98
CA ILE A 59 -0.93 -1.16 11.04
C ILE A 59 -1.75 -2.43 11.32
N ASN A 60 -1.38 -3.54 10.68
CA ASN A 60 -2.00 -4.83 10.95
C ASN A 60 -1.44 -5.43 12.25
N ASN A 61 -2.21 -5.41 13.33
CA ASN A 61 -1.89 -6.24 14.48
C ASN A 61 -3.13 -6.61 15.31
N ASP A 62 -3.30 -7.91 15.56
CA ASP A 62 -4.27 -8.47 16.49
C ASP A 62 -4.14 -7.86 17.89
N ALA A 63 -2.93 -7.46 18.32
CA ALA A 63 -2.71 -6.76 19.58
C ALA A 63 -3.39 -5.38 19.63
N VAL A 64 -3.49 -4.69 18.49
CA VAL A 64 -4.17 -3.38 18.36
C VAL A 64 -5.68 -3.58 18.33
N GLN A 65 -6.17 -4.62 17.64
CA GLN A 65 -7.59 -5.01 17.67
C GLN A 65 -8.04 -5.46 19.06
N ASN A 66 -7.23 -6.26 19.76
CA ASN A 66 -7.50 -6.68 21.13
C ASN A 66 -7.43 -5.52 22.13
N ALA A 67 -6.54 -4.55 21.89
CA ALA A 67 -6.44 -3.36 22.73
C ALA A 67 -7.56 -2.33 22.49
N ALA A 68 -8.09 -2.24 21.27
CA ALA A 68 -9.26 -1.42 20.97
C ALA A 68 -10.56 -2.02 21.55
N ASN A 69 -10.62 -3.34 21.68
CA ASN A 69 -11.77 -4.08 22.22
C ASN A 69 -11.79 -4.20 23.76
N SER A 70 -10.69 -3.88 24.43
CA SER A 70 -10.62 -3.82 25.89
C SER A 70 -10.67 -2.36 26.35
N GLU A 71 -11.16 -2.09 27.56
CA GLU A 71 -11.21 -0.74 28.17
C GLU A 71 -9.80 -0.18 28.49
N ILE A 72 -8.85 -0.36 27.59
CA ILE A 72 -7.47 0.09 27.68
C ILE A 72 -7.47 1.61 27.48
N ASN A 73 -6.84 2.32 28.41
CA ASN A 73 -6.74 3.77 28.34
C ASN A 73 -5.93 4.21 27.10
N LYS A 74 -6.24 5.40 26.56
CA LYS A 74 -5.58 5.93 25.33
C LYS A 74 -4.05 5.93 25.39
N ALA A 75 -3.46 6.04 26.58
CA ALA A 75 -2.01 6.05 26.78
C ALA A 75 -1.37 4.67 26.52
N THR A 76 -1.93 3.61 27.10
CA THR A 76 -1.43 2.24 26.90
C THR A 76 -1.67 1.74 25.47
N PHE A 77 -2.77 2.13 24.84
CA PHE A 77 -2.99 1.90 23.40
C PHE A 77 -1.90 2.56 22.54
N LYS A 78 -1.55 3.82 22.87
CA LYS A 78 -0.51 4.57 22.15
C LYS A 78 0.87 3.91 22.26
N GLU A 79 1.24 3.44 23.44
CA GLU A 79 2.50 2.74 23.68
C GLU A 79 2.57 1.41 22.91
N ALA A 80 1.49 0.62 22.94
CA ALA A 80 1.41 -0.64 22.20
C ALA A 80 1.53 -0.40 20.69
N MET A 81 0.80 0.58 20.14
CA MET A 81 0.89 0.95 18.73
C MET A 81 2.31 1.39 18.33
N ALA A 82 2.97 2.20 19.16
CA ALA A 82 4.34 2.65 18.90
C ALA A 82 5.33 1.49 18.87
N GLN A 83 5.18 0.50 19.76
CA GLN A 83 6.03 -0.69 19.77
C GLN A 83 5.82 -1.57 18.54
N VAL A 84 4.56 -1.78 18.15
CA VAL A 84 4.20 -2.53 16.94
C VAL A 84 4.78 -1.86 15.71
N LEU A 85 4.57 -0.55 15.57
CA LEU A 85 5.08 0.23 14.44
C LEU A 85 6.60 0.12 14.35
N LYS A 86 7.31 0.28 15.47
CA LYS A 86 8.77 0.13 15.49
C LYS A 86 9.22 -1.27 15.04
N SER A 87 8.57 -2.32 15.54
CA SER A 87 8.91 -3.70 15.18
C SER A 87 8.63 -3.98 13.70
N SER A 88 7.48 -3.55 13.19
CA SER A 88 7.09 -3.77 11.80
C SER A 88 7.93 -2.93 10.84
N SER A 89 8.29 -1.70 11.21
CA SER A 89 9.13 -0.82 10.39
C SER A 89 10.55 -1.36 10.27
N THR A 90 11.17 -1.77 11.38
CA THR A 90 12.51 -2.38 11.35
C THR A 90 12.50 -3.67 10.55
N LYS A 91 11.54 -4.57 10.81
CA LYS A 91 11.43 -5.82 10.06
C LYS A 91 11.23 -5.61 8.56
N LEU A 92 10.41 -4.64 8.16
CA LEU A 92 10.23 -4.35 6.73
C LEU A 92 11.53 -3.82 6.13
N PHE A 93 12.17 -2.84 6.78
CA PHE A 93 13.41 -2.22 6.31
C PHE A 93 14.56 -3.21 6.13
N ASP A 94 14.76 -4.10 7.12
CA ASP A 94 15.80 -5.12 7.10
C ASP A 94 15.61 -6.14 5.96
N ASN A 95 14.36 -6.37 5.54
CA ASN A 95 14.02 -7.29 4.46
C ASN A 95 13.97 -6.64 3.07
N LEU A 96 14.13 -5.31 2.98
CA LEU A 96 14.33 -4.65 1.69
C LEU A 96 15.72 -5.02 1.13
N ASP A 97 15.86 -5.04 -0.19
CA ASP A 97 17.18 -5.10 -0.80
C ASP A 97 17.85 -3.70 -0.80
N GLU A 98 19.10 -3.63 -1.25
CA GLU A 98 19.86 -2.38 -1.29
C GLU A 98 19.17 -1.32 -2.14
N LYS A 99 18.66 -1.70 -3.32
CA LYS A 99 18.02 -0.79 -4.25
C LYS A 99 16.71 -0.21 -3.69
N SER A 100 15.87 -1.03 -3.09
CA SER A 100 14.65 -0.57 -2.41
C SER A 100 14.98 0.31 -1.19
N ARG A 101 16.01 -0.03 -0.40
CA ARG A 101 16.47 0.82 0.71
C ARG A 101 16.95 2.18 0.23
N ASP A 102 17.75 2.23 -0.84
CA ASP A 102 18.22 3.49 -1.42
C ASP A 102 17.06 4.36 -1.88
N LYS A 103 15.99 3.76 -2.43
CA LYS A 103 14.79 4.50 -2.80
C LYS A 103 14.08 5.12 -1.60
N VAL A 104 14.01 4.38 -0.49
CA VAL A 104 13.44 4.87 0.78
C VAL A 104 14.29 6.01 1.34
N ILE A 105 15.61 5.83 1.40
CA ILE A 105 16.56 6.83 1.93
C ILE A 105 16.52 8.12 1.09
N ASN A 106 16.43 7.99 -0.25
CA ASN A 106 16.38 9.11 -1.17
C ASN A 106 14.96 9.68 -1.38
N HIS A 107 13.97 9.26 -0.59
CA HIS A 107 12.58 9.72 -0.68
C HIS A 107 11.91 9.55 -2.07
N THR A 108 12.39 8.61 -2.88
CA THR A 108 11.70 8.19 -4.11
C THR A 108 10.68 7.08 -3.83
N MET A 109 10.78 6.44 -2.66
CA MET A 109 9.77 5.56 -2.10
C MET A 109 9.44 6.00 -0.67
N GLU A 110 8.25 6.52 -0.45
CA GLU A 110 7.75 6.97 0.86
C GLU A 110 6.75 5.96 1.40
N LEU A 111 6.96 5.48 2.62
CA LEU A 111 5.98 4.68 3.36
C LEU A 111 5.49 5.49 4.55
N GLN A 112 4.18 5.55 4.71
CA GLN A 112 3.50 6.27 5.78
C GLN A 112 2.45 5.38 6.43
N VAL A 113 2.12 5.69 7.68
CA VAL A 113 1.04 5.06 8.45
C VAL A 113 0.10 6.12 9.00
N PRO A 114 -1.15 5.76 9.32
CA PRO A 114 -2.01 6.64 10.11
C PRO A 114 -1.36 6.97 11.45
N SER A 115 -1.55 8.22 11.88
CA SER A 115 -1.20 8.65 13.23
C SER A 115 -2.02 7.87 14.24
N ILE A 116 -1.44 7.66 15.43
CA ILE A 116 -2.05 6.84 16.47
C ILE A 116 -3.45 7.33 16.81
N GLY A 117 -4.43 6.42 16.77
CA GLY A 117 -5.84 6.70 17.00
C GLY A 117 -6.67 6.70 15.71
N TYR A 118 -6.04 6.60 14.53
CA TYR A 118 -6.72 6.42 13.25
C TYR A 118 -6.42 5.04 12.67
N GLU A 119 -7.40 4.51 11.91
CA GLU A 119 -7.28 3.25 11.20
C GLU A 119 -7.75 3.45 9.75
N ILE A 120 -6.97 2.94 8.79
CA ILE A 120 -7.30 3.01 7.37
C ILE A 120 -7.42 1.59 6.82
N HIS A 121 -8.63 1.22 6.42
CA HIS A 121 -8.97 -0.07 5.80
C HIS A 121 -9.09 -0.02 4.28
N SER A 122 -9.12 1.19 3.72
CA SER A 122 -9.25 1.43 2.28
C SER A 122 -8.13 0.77 1.51
N LYS A 123 -8.47 0.26 0.32
CA LYS A 123 -7.52 -0.32 -0.63
C LYS A 123 -7.77 0.28 -2.00
N PHE A 124 -6.92 1.22 -2.36
CA PHE A 124 -6.93 1.80 -3.69
C PHE A 124 -5.52 2.26 -4.08
N TYR A 125 -5.26 2.24 -5.38
CA TYR A 125 -3.97 2.54 -5.96
C TYR A 125 -4.17 3.46 -7.15
N LEU A 126 -3.45 4.58 -7.14
CA LEU A 126 -3.50 5.63 -8.13
C LEU A 126 -2.15 5.68 -8.83
N LEU A 127 -2.16 5.33 -10.12
CA LEU A 127 -0.97 5.33 -10.97
C LEU A 127 -1.06 6.51 -11.93
N LYS A 128 0.07 7.16 -12.17
CA LYS A 128 0.16 8.32 -13.06
C LYS A 128 1.41 8.27 -13.93
N ASN A 129 1.23 8.66 -15.18
CA ASN A 129 2.32 9.01 -16.06
C ASN A 129 2.55 10.54 -16.00
N SER A 130 3.68 10.96 -15.44
CA SER A 130 4.01 12.38 -15.27
C SER A 130 4.26 13.12 -16.59
N LYS A 131 4.61 12.39 -17.67
CA LYS A 131 4.89 12.96 -18.99
C LYS A 131 3.64 13.10 -19.86
N THR A 132 2.77 12.09 -19.86
CA THR A 132 1.58 12.06 -20.72
C THR A 132 0.31 12.49 -20.00
N GLY A 133 0.30 12.48 -18.68
CA GLY A 133 -0.89 12.72 -17.87
C GLY A 133 -1.83 11.52 -17.76
N ALA A 134 -1.51 10.38 -18.39
CA ALA A 134 -2.32 9.18 -18.30
C ALA A 134 -2.43 8.68 -16.86
N THR A 135 -3.61 8.23 -16.47
CA THR A 135 -3.89 7.76 -15.10
C THR A 135 -4.49 6.37 -15.09
N ARG A 136 -4.29 5.66 -13.99
CA ARG A 136 -4.99 4.42 -13.67
C ARG A 136 -5.41 4.42 -12.22
N THR A 137 -6.65 4.05 -11.99
CA THR A 137 -7.21 3.81 -10.67
C THR A 137 -7.45 2.32 -10.51
N ILE A 138 -6.96 1.76 -9.41
CA ILE A 138 -7.23 0.39 -8.98
C ILE A 138 -7.93 0.48 -7.64
N VAL A 139 -9.07 -0.17 -7.47
CA VAL A 139 -9.82 -0.19 -6.20
C VAL A 139 -10.37 -1.60 -5.97
N GLY A 140 -10.43 -2.03 -4.73
CA GLY A 140 -10.95 -3.35 -4.43
C GLY A 140 -10.61 -3.84 -3.03
N SER A 141 -10.45 -5.16 -2.89
CA SER A 141 -10.13 -5.81 -1.61
C SER A 141 -8.67 -6.24 -1.50
N ALA A 142 -7.93 -6.26 -2.62
CA ALA A 142 -6.57 -6.77 -2.69
C ALA A 142 -5.56 -5.89 -1.96
N ASN A 143 -4.82 -6.48 -1.02
CA ASN A 143 -3.61 -5.88 -0.44
C ASN A 143 -2.40 -6.04 -1.37
N LEU A 144 -1.35 -5.25 -1.15
CA LEU A 144 -0.06 -5.35 -1.85
C LEU A 144 0.77 -6.56 -1.37
N SER A 145 0.24 -7.75 -1.63
CA SER A 145 0.84 -9.04 -1.26
C SER A 145 0.66 -10.05 -2.38
N GLN A 146 1.59 -11.00 -2.53
CA GLN A 146 1.48 -12.04 -3.57
C GLN A 146 0.16 -12.82 -3.46
N ALA A 147 -0.28 -13.06 -2.22
CA ALA A 147 -1.45 -13.88 -1.95
C ALA A 147 -2.76 -13.31 -2.51
N ALA A 148 -2.88 -11.99 -2.57
CA ALA A 148 -4.07 -11.32 -3.11
C ALA A 148 -4.23 -11.50 -4.65
N PHE A 149 -3.20 -12.02 -5.32
CA PHE A 149 -3.18 -12.20 -6.76
C PHE A 149 -2.84 -13.65 -7.16
N ASP A 150 -2.81 -14.58 -6.19
CA ASP A 150 -2.48 -15.98 -6.41
C ASP A 150 -3.74 -16.85 -6.37
N ASN A 151 -4.15 -17.33 -7.55
CA ASN A 151 -5.33 -18.19 -7.70
C ASN A 151 -5.19 -19.57 -7.02
N SER A 152 -4.00 -19.95 -6.55
CA SER A 152 -3.79 -21.15 -5.74
C SER A 152 -4.11 -20.95 -4.26
N ILE A 153 -4.28 -19.70 -3.83
CA ILE A 153 -4.63 -19.34 -2.45
C ILE A 153 -6.14 -19.12 -2.32
N ASN A 154 -6.72 -19.67 -1.26
CA ASN A 154 -8.15 -19.57 -0.93
C ASN A 154 -8.52 -18.19 -0.36
N GLN A 155 -8.15 -17.12 -1.05
CA GLN A 155 -8.42 -15.72 -0.70
C GLN A 155 -9.09 -15.05 -1.89
N PHE A 156 -10.40 -14.77 -1.76
CA PHE A 156 -11.14 -14.10 -2.82
C PHE A 156 -10.85 -12.60 -2.80
N GLU A 157 -10.54 -12.05 -3.97
CA GLU A 157 -10.18 -10.65 -4.16
C GLU A 157 -10.89 -10.07 -5.38
N GLU A 158 -11.45 -8.88 -5.19
CA GLU A 158 -12.00 -8.04 -6.25
C GLU A 158 -10.99 -6.93 -6.58
N ILE A 159 -10.69 -6.76 -7.87
CA ILE A 159 -9.75 -5.75 -8.36
C ILE A 159 -10.42 -5.04 -9.54
N LEU A 160 -10.89 -3.82 -9.32
CA LEU A 160 -11.50 -2.98 -10.35
C LEU A 160 -10.48 -1.95 -10.84
N ILE A 161 -10.31 -1.87 -12.15
CA ILE A 161 -9.30 -1.04 -12.80
C ILE A 161 -9.97 -0.11 -13.82
N PHE A 162 -9.63 1.17 -13.71
CA PHE A 162 -10.13 2.23 -14.57
C PHE A 162 -8.98 3.11 -15.05
N ASP A 163 -8.75 3.16 -16.36
CA ASP A 163 -7.79 4.08 -16.97
C ASP A 163 -8.49 5.39 -17.31
N ASP A 164 -7.80 6.52 -17.09
CA ASP A 164 -8.23 7.88 -17.46
C ASP A 164 -9.67 8.22 -17.00
N SER A 165 -10.01 7.75 -15.80
CA SER A 165 -11.34 7.88 -15.21
C SER A 165 -11.40 9.05 -14.20
N PRO A 166 -12.53 9.77 -14.10
CA PRO A 166 -12.76 10.77 -13.05
C PRO A 166 -12.59 10.23 -11.62
N LEU A 167 -12.67 8.90 -11.44
CA LEU A 167 -12.43 8.26 -10.15
C LEU A 167 -11.02 8.53 -9.60
N TYR A 168 -10.04 8.73 -10.48
CA TYR A 168 -8.67 9.07 -10.06
C TYR A 168 -8.66 10.36 -9.24
N ASP A 169 -9.23 11.44 -9.78
CA ASP A 169 -9.24 12.74 -9.13
C ASP A 169 -10.08 12.72 -7.84
N ILE A 170 -11.22 12.00 -7.84
CA ILE A 170 -12.06 11.84 -6.65
C ILE A 170 -11.28 11.20 -5.50
N LEU A 171 -10.55 10.11 -5.78
CA LEU A 171 -9.76 9.41 -4.77
C LEU A 171 -8.49 10.18 -4.40
N MET A 172 -7.92 10.95 -5.33
CA MET A 172 -6.79 11.84 -5.04
C MET A 172 -7.22 12.95 -4.08
N THR A 173 -8.36 13.61 -4.32
CA THR A 173 -8.93 14.60 -3.39
C THR A 173 -9.23 13.97 -2.03
N GLN A 174 -9.80 12.76 -1.99
CA GLN A 174 -10.00 12.05 -0.71
C GLN A 174 -8.67 11.80 0.02
N PHE A 175 -7.61 11.46 -0.71
CA PHE A 175 -6.29 11.31 -0.12
C PHE A 175 -5.78 12.63 0.44
N GLU A 176 -5.77 13.70 -0.36
CA GLU A 176 -5.20 15.00 -0.01
C GLU A 176 -5.94 15.67 1.17
N ASP A 177 -7.27 15.65 1.15
CA ASP A 177 -8.09 16.39 2.11
C ASP A 177 -8.26 15.65 3.44
N ASN A 178 -8.30 14.31 3.42
CA ASN A 178 -8.72 13.52 4.59
C ASN A 178 -7.68 12.51 5.06
N ILE A 179 -6.89 11.93 4.16
CA ILE A 179 -5.93 10.87 4.55
C ILE A 179 -4.56 11.46 4.85
N ALA A 180 -3.97 12.22 3.93
CA ALA A 180 -2.66 12.83 4.06
C ALA A 180 -2.46 13.63 5.37
N PRO A 181 -3.44 14.42 5.86
CA PRO A 181 -3.28 15.20 7.09
C PRO A 181 -3.10 14.38 8.36
N ILE A 182 -3.50 13.09 8.35
CA ILE A 182 -3.40 12.21 9.51
C ILE A 182 -2.21 11.24 9.42
N LEU A 183 -1.35 11.36 8.41
CA LEU A 183 -0.24 10.43 8.21
C LEU A 183 1.02 10.82 9.00
N THR A 184 1.83 9.81 9.30
CA THR A 184 3.19 9.96 9.82
C THR A 184 4.11 8.95 9.14
N ASP A 185 5.42 9.20 9.16
CA ASP A 185 6.41 8.37 8.49
C ASP A 185 6.43 6.95 9.08
N TYR A 186 6.45 5.95 8.21
CA TYR A 186 6.53 4.54 8.63
C TYR A 186 7.91 4.18 9.15
N PHE A 187 8.95 4.68 8.49
CA PHE A 187 10.34 4.42 8.88
C PHE A 187 10.84 5.51 9.83
N PRO A 188 11.20 5.18 11.07
CA PRO A 188 11.87 6.12 11.95
C PRO A 188 13.20 6.61 11.34
N ARG A 189 13.49 7.91 11.47
CA ARG A 189 14.69 8.53 10.88
C ARG A 189 15.99 7.90 11.36
N GLU A 190 15.98 7.26 12.53
CA GLU A 190 17.10 6.55 13.11
C GLU A 190 17.55 5.36 12.25
N LEU A 191 16.64 4.75 11.46
CA LEU A 191 16.98 3.62 10.58
C LEU A 191 17.90 4.04 9.43
N PHE A 192 17.90 5.31 9.05
CA PHE A 192 18.71 5.81 7.93
C PHE A 192 20.17 6.09 8.31
N LYS A 193 20.53 6.03 9.60
CA LYS A 193 21.88 6.36 10.11
C LYS A 193 22.86 5.18 10.10
N VAL A 194 22.44 4.00 9.66
CA VAL A 194 23.24 2.76 9.64
C VAL A 194 23.88 2.51 8.27
N VAL A 195 23.81 3.48 7.35
CA VAL A 195 24.45 3.43 6.02
C VAL A 195 25.71 4.27 6.00
#